data_AF-A0A9Q7B6S7-F1
#
_entry.id   AF-A0A9Q7B6S7-F1
#
_cell.length_a   1.000
_cell.length_b   1.000
_cell.length_c   1.000
_cell.angle_alpha   90.00
_cell.angle_beta   90.00
_cell.angle_gamma   90.00
#
_symmetry.space_group_name_H-M   'P 1'
#
loop_
_entity.id
_entity.type
_entity.pdbx_description
1 polymer ?
#
loop_
_entity_poly.entity_id
_entity_poly.type
_entity_poly.pdbx_seq_one_letter_code
_entity_poly.pdbx_strand_id
1 'polypeptide(L)'
;MAEATAYIEMPLDPEVQRIVLLDGSAVLVDPSEWPSQDSCLEVTRQTVERLMEKGIIKSLNAEAAACLLIDAALNAALWVAASEDAKAVLLKAVEAFQALATVLLRTPL
;
A
#
# COMPACT_ATOMS: atom_id res chain seq x y z
N MET A 1 1.52 -3.17 -9.49
CA MET A 1 1.90 -1.75 -9.53
C MET A 1 0.67 -0.85 -9.67
N ALA A 2 -0.17 -1.04 -10.70
CA ALA A 2 -1.43 -0.29 -10.84
C ALA A 2 -2.40 -0.49 -9.66
N GLU A 3 -2.44 -1.71 -9.09
CA GLU A 3 -3.33 -2.07 -7.99
C GLU A 3 -3.02 -1.35 -6.67
N ALA A 4 -1.73 -1.17 -6.34
CA ALA A 4 -1.31 -0.37 -5.19
C ALA A 4 -1.62 1.13 -5.39
N THR A 5 -1.58 1.62 -6.63
CA THR A 5 -1.95 3.01 -6.95
C THR A 5 -3.47 3.20 -6.84
N ALA A 6 -4.25 2.24 -7.33
CA ALA A 6 -5.70 2.23 -7.20
C ALA A 6 -6.16 2.23 -5.73
N TYR A 7 -5.45 1.53 -4.85
CA TYR A 7 -5.72 1.54 -3.41
C TYR A 7 -5.47 2.91 -2.76
N ILE A 8 -4.47 3.65 -3.27
CA ILE A 8 -4.13 5.01 -2.83
C ILE A 8 -5.12 6.05 -3.38
N GLU A 9 -5.76 5.78 -4.52
CA GLU A 9 -6.76 6.67 -5.15
C GLU A 9 -8.18 6.50 -4.60
N MET A 10 -8.47 5.34 -4.01
CA MET A 10 -9.76 4.96 -3.43
C MET A 10 -10.35 5.93 -2.38
N PRO A 11 -9.56 6.69 -1.58
CA PRO A 11 -10.09 7.67 -0.62
C PRO A 11 -10.79 8.91 -1.23
N LEU A 12 -10.79 9.07 -2.56
CA LEU A 12 -11.51 10.16 -3.24
C LEU A 12 -13.02 9.92 -3.32
N ASP A 13 -13.48 8.72 -2.95
CA ASP A 13 -14.90 8.38 -2.86
C ASP A 13 -15.45 8.71 -1.45
N PRO A 14 -16.41 9.64 -1.33
CA PRO A 14 -16.94 10.09 -0.04
C PRO A 14 -17.71 9.02 0.74
N GLU A 15 -18.16 7.92 0.10
CA GLU A 15 -18.76 6.78 0.82
C GLU A 15 -17.70 5.86 1.43
N VAL A 16 -16.53 5.69 0.78
CA VAL A 16 -15.39 4.92 1.30
C VAL A 16 -14.72 5.66 2.48
N GLN A 17 -14.66 6.99 2.41
CA GLN A 17 -14.08 7.84 3.45
C GLN A 17 -14.77 7.67 4.82
N ARG A 18 -16.08 7.39 4.82
CA ARG A 18 -16.89 7.33 6.05
C ARG A 18 -16.95 5.94 6.67
N ILE A 19 -17.00 4.88 5.86
CA ILE A 19 -17.26 3.51 6.35
C ILE A 19 -15.97 2.77 6.74
N VAL A 20 -14.86 2.96 6.03
CA VAL A 20 -13.63 2.18 6.23
C VAL A 20 -12.59 2.91 7.08
N LEU A 21 -12.55 4.25 7.01
CA LEU A 21 -11.41 5.04 7.52
C LEU A 21 -11.72 5.95 8.72
N LEU A 22 -12.98 6.36 8.94
CA LEU A 22 -13.35 7.20 10.08
C LEU A 22 -14.00 6.43 11.24
N ASP A 23 -14.85 5.42 10.96
CA ASP A 23 -15.47 4.58 12.00
C ASP A 23 -14.76 3.23 12.22
N GLY A 24 -13.87 2.81 11.31
CA GLY A 24 -13.19 1.50 11.35
C GLY A 24 -12.04 1.41 12.35
N SER A 25 -11.25 2.47 12.51
CA SER A 25 -10.05 2.45 13.37
C SER A 25 -10.35 2.44 14.88
N ALA A 26 -11.61 2.68 15.30
CA ALA A 26 -12.02 2.67 16.70
C ALA A 26 -12.65 1.35 17.16
N VAL A 27 -13.03 0.45 16.25
CA VAL A 27 -13.79 -0.78 16.55
C VAL A 27 -13.13 -2.06 16.01
N LEU A 28 -12.21 -1.94 15.06
CA LEU A 28 -11.67 -3.10 14.36
C LEU A 28 -10.25 -3.43 14.83
N VAL A 29 -10.09 -4.67 15.31
CA VAL A 29 -8.82 -5.36 15.57
C VAL A 29 -7.89 -5.24 14.36
N ASP A 30 -6.59 -5.41 14.65
CA ASP A 30 -5.44 -5.37 13.75
C ASP A 30 -5.82 -5.61 12.27
N PRO A 31 -5.56 -4.63 11.37
CA PRO A 31 -5.93 -4.72 9.97
C PRO A 31 -5.41 -5.99 9.26
N SER A 32 -4.31 -6.59 9.74
CA SER A 32 -3.74 -7.82 9.18
C SER A 32 -4.62 -9.06 9.37
N GLU A 33 -5.62 -9.01 10.26
CA GLU A 33 -6.52 -10.12 10.55
C GLU A 33 -7.84 -10.07 9.74
N TRP A 34 -7.99 -9.11 8.81
CA TRP A 34 -9.21 -9.04 7.98
C TRP A 34 -9.16 -10.03 6.81
N PRO A 35 -10.22 -10.83 6.58
CA PRO A 35 -10.25 -11.80 5.48
C PRO A 35 -10.21 -11.18 4.07
N SER A 36 -10.39 -9.86 3.94
CA SER A 36 -10.18 -9.12 2.70
C SER A 36 -8.74 -8.62 2.52
N GLN A 37 -7.94 -8.51 3.59
CA GLN A 37 -6.49 -8.27 3.50
C GLN A 37 -5.73 -9.49 3.00
N ASP A 38 -6.22 -10.71 3.28
CA ASP A 38 -5.63 -11.97 2.77
C ASP A 38 -5.44 -11.96 1.24
N SER A 39 -6.42 -11.44 0.49
CA SER A 39 -6.34 -11.40 -0.98
C SER A 39 -5.34 -10.36 -1.49
N CYS A 40 -5.30 -9.17 -0.88
CA CYS A 40 -4.34 -8.12 -1.27
C CYS A 40 -2.90 -8.53 -0.95
N LEU A 41 -2.70 -9.16 0.21
CA LEU A 41 -1.41 -9.70 0.62
C LEU A 41 -0.96 -10.83 -0.31
N GLU A 42 -1.83 -11.78 -0.61
CA GLU A 42 -1.56 -12.88 -1.53
C GLU A 42 -1.18 -12.38 -2.94
N VAL A 43 -1.96 -11.44 -3.50
CA VAL A 43 -1.70 -10.85 -4.83
C VAL A 43 -0.39 -10.05 -4.86
N THR A 44 -0.11 -9.30 -3.79
CA THR A 44 1.13 -8.54 -3.67
C THR A 44 2.32 -9.47 -3.52
N ARG A 45 2.20 -10.53 -2.71
CA ARG A 45 3.22 -11.58 -2.54
C ARG A 45 3.54 -12.25 -3.87
N GLN A 46 2.53 -12.71 -4.61
CA GLN A 46 2.71 -13.31 -5.94
C GLN A 46 3.40 -12.34 -6.92
N THR A 47 3.06 -11.06 -6.85
CA THR A 47 3.71 -10.03 -7.67
C THR A 47 5.19 -9.86 -7.29
N VAL A 48 5.50 -9.80 -6.00
CA VAL A 48 6.87 -9.73 -5.48
C VAL A 48 7.68 -10.95 -5.91
N GLU A 49 7.14 -12.17 -5.76
CA GLU A 49 7.79 -13.42 -6.19
C GLU A 49 8.12 -13.38 -7.68
N ARG A 50 7.15 -13.02 -8.53
CA ARG A 50 7.36 -12.92 -9.98
C ARG A 50 8.41 -11.87 -10.36
N LEU A 51 8.50 -10.76 -9.61
CA LEU A 51 9.53 -9.74 -9.84
C LEU A 51 10.92 -10.22 -9.39
N MET A 52 10.99 -11.06 -8.34
CA MET A 52 12.23 -11.72 -7.91
C MET A 52 12.71 -12.74 -8.94
N GLU A 53 11.82 -13.58 -9.46
CA GLU A 53 12.11 -14.56 -10.51
C GLU A 53 12.68 -13.91 -11.76
N LYS A 54 12.14 -12.74 -12.13
CA LYS A 54 12.63 -11.92 -13.26
C LYS A 54 13.93 -11.17 -12.94
N GLY A 55 14.44 -11.24 -11.71
CA GLY A 55 15.65 -10.54 -11.28
C GLY A 55 15.51 -9.02 -11.21
N ILE A 56 14.29 -8.49 -11.20
CA ILE A 56 14.00 -7.05 -11.18
C ILE A 56 14.20 -6.48 -9.78
N ILE A 57 13.72 -7.20 -8.76
CA ILE A 57 13.91 -6.84 -7.35
C ILE A 57 14.91 -7.79 -6.68
N LYS A 58 15.49 -7.34 -5.57
CA LYS A 58 16.44 -8.10 -4.74
C LYS A 58 15.77 -9.40 -4.24
N SER A 59 16.59 -10.43 -3.99
CA SER A 59 16.12 -11.67 -3.35
C SER A 59 15.83 -11.39 -1.87
N LEU A 60 14.57 -11.45 -1.47
CA LEU A 60 14.09 -11.15 -0.11
C LEU A 60 13.04 -12.21 0.29
N ASN A 61 12.58 -12.19 1.54
CA ASN A 61 11.37 -12.91 1.91
C ASN A 61 10.16 -12.20 1.26
N ALA A 62 9.42 -12.90 0.39
CA ALA A 62 8.36 -12.31 -0.42
C ALA A 62 7.15 -11.86 0.40
N GLU A 63 6.78 -12.63 1.43
CA GLU A 63 5.68 -12.30 2.34
C GLU A 63 6.00 -11.04 3.15
N ALA A 64 7.20 -10.97 3.73
CA ALA A 64 7.64 -9.79 4.49
C ALA A 64 7.72 -8.54 3.60
N ALA A 65 8.22 -8.68 2.37
CA ALA A 65 8.28 -7.57 1.41
C ALA A 65 6.88 -7.11 0.98
N ALA A 66 5.94 -8.04 0.75
CA ALA A 66 4.56 -7.72 0.41
C ALA A 66 3.84 -7.03 1.57
N CYS A 67 3.99 -7.54 2.80
CA CYS A 67 3.44 -6.97 4.01
C CYS A 67 3.90 -5.52 4.20
N LEU A 68 5.21 -5.27 4.17
CA LEU A 68 5.77 -3.91 4.32
C LEU A 68 5.34 -2.94 3.21
N LEU A 69 5.18 -3.43 1.97
CA LEU A 69 4.68 -2.59 0.86
C LEU A 69 3.21 -2.20 1.08
N ILE A 70 2.39 -3.13 1.55
CA ILE A 70 0.97 -2.89 1.85
C ILE A 70 0.85 -1.92 3.04
N ASP A 71 1.59 -2.13 4.12
CA ASP A 71 1.59 -1.25 5.28
C ASP A 71 2.01 0.18 4.92
N ALA A 72 3.06 0.33 4.12
CA ALA A 72 3.50 1.63 3.66
C ALA A 72 2.44 2.34 2.80
N ALA A 73 1.75 1.61 1.93
CA ALA A 73 0.67 2.14 1.11
C ALA A 73 -0.57 2.51 1.95
N LEU A 74 -0.93 1.67 2.93
CA LEU A 74 -2.04 1.92 3.85
C LEU A 74 -1.77 3.17 4.71
N ASN A 75 -0.57 3.27 5.28
CA ASN A 75 -0.18 4.44 6.07
C ASN A 75 -0.18 5.73 5.22
N ALA A 76 0.26 5.66 3.97
CA ALA A 76 0.17 6.78 3.03
C ALA A 76 -1.29 7.18 2.76
N ALA A 77 -2.19 6.22 2.53
CA ALA A 77 -3.61 6.47 2.31
C ALA A 77 -4.29 7.10 3.54
N LEU A 78 -3.97 6.61 4.75
CA LEU A 78 -4.45 7.18 6.01
C LEU A 78 -3.98 8.64 6.18
N TRP A 79 -2.72 8.93 5.87
CA TRP A 79 -2.19 10.28 5.94
C TRP A 79 -2.89 11.24 4.96
N VAL A 80 -3.15 10.80 3.72
CA VAL A 80 -3.90 11.56 2.72
C VAL A 80 -5.33 11.84 3.22
N ALA A 81 -6.01 10.81 3.74
CA ALA A 81 -7.39 10.92 4.20
C ALA A 81 -7.57 11.87 5.39
N ALA A 82 -6.55 11.97 6.26
CA ALA A 82 -6.55 12.83 7.44
C ALA A 82 -6.14 14.30 7.14
N SER A 83 -5.78 14.63 5.89
CA SER A 83 -5.19 15.93 5.55
C SER A 83 -6.21 16.96 5.04
N GLU A 84 -6.05 18.22 5.43
CA GLU A 84 -6.91 19.34 4.98
C GLU A 84 -6.81 19.58 3.46
N ASP A 85 -5.61 19.42 2.88
CA ASP A 85 -5.39 19.43 1.43
C ASP A 85 -4.94 18.05 0.95
N ALA A 86 -5.91 17.13 0.85
CA ALA A 86 -5.68 15.76 0.42
C ALA A 86 -4.98 15.67 -0.95
N LYS A 87 -5.23 16.60 -1.88
CA LYS A 87 -4.61 16.59 -3.22
C LYS A 87 -3.12 16.91 -3.16
N ALA A 88 -2.74 17.93 -2.40
CA ALA A 88 -1.34 18.27 -2.21
C ALA A 88 -0.58 17.17 -1.44
N VAL A 89 -1.23 16.53 -0.46
CA VAL A 89 -0.62 15.45 0.33
C VAL A 89 -0.51 14.16 -0.47
N LEU A 90 -1.50 13.82 -1.31
CA LEU A 90 -1.46 12.66 -2.20
C LEU A 90 -0.20 12.66 -3.08
N LEU A 91 0.12 13.80 -3.70
CA LEU A 91 1.32 13.91 -4.53
C LEU A 91 2.60 13.60 -3.75
N LYS A 92 2.73 14.14 -2.53
CA LYS A 92 3.88 13.90 -1.65
C LYS A 92 3.95 12.45 -1.18
N ALA A 93 2.81 11.86 -0.85
CA ALA A 93 2.70 10.48 -0.38
C ALA A 93 3.11 9.49 -1.47
N VAL A 94 2.64 9.69 -2.70
CA VAL A 94 3.02 8.86 -3.86
C VAL A 94 4.50 8.98 -4.16
N GLU A 95 5.05 10.20 -4.18
CA GLU A 95 6.49 10.42 -4.42
C GLU A 95 7.35 9.67 -3.39
N ALA A 96 7.04 9.82 -2.10
CA ALA A 96 7.76 9.15 -1.03
C ALA A 96 7.61 7.62 -1.09
N PHE A 97 6.41 7.11 -1.33
CA PHE A 97 6.15 5.68 -1.46
C PHE A 97 6.92 5.06 -2.63
N GLN A 98 6.95 5.73 -3.78
CA GLN A 98 7.73 5.27 -4.93
C GLN A 98 9.23 5.23 -4.61
N ALA A 99 9.76 6.28 -3.98
CA ALA A 99 11.16 6.30 -3.55
C ALA A 99 11.48 5.11 -2.63
N LEU A 100 10.62 4.80 -1.65
CA LEU A 100 10.80 3.64 -0.78
C LEU A 100 10.75 2.32 -1.55
N ALA A 101 9.79 2.15 -2.46
CA ALA A 101 9.65 0.94 -3.27
C ALA A 101 10.88 0.70 -4.18
N THR A 102 11.51 1.76 -4.69
CA THR A 102 12.71 1.62 -5.56
C THR A 102 13.90 0.99 -4.84
N VAL A 103 13.98 1.06 -3.51
CA VAL A 103 15.03 0.40 -2.73
C VAL A 103 15.01 -1.13 -2.92
N LEU A 104 13.88 -1.70 -3.30
CA LEU A 104 13.75 -3.13 -3.60
C LEU A 104 14.37 -3.52 -4.94
N LEU A 105 14.59 -2.58 -5.86
CA LEU A 105 15.15 -2.87 -7.18
C LEU A 105 16.58 -3.42 -7.07
N ARG A 106 16.88 -4.43 -7.90
CA ARG A 106 18.22 -5.02 -7.96
C ARG A 106 19.24 -4.05 -8.55
N THR A 107 18.81 -3.22 -9.50
CA THR A 107 19.60 -2.14 -10.09
C THR A 107 18.93 -0.82 -9.73
N PRO A 108 19.64 0.14 -9.11
CA PRO A 108 19.08 1.46 -8.86
C PRO A 108 18.76 2.15 -10.20
N LEU A 109 17.66 2.90 -10.23
CA LEU A 109 17.26 3.75 -11.36
C LEU A 109 18.21 4.94 -11.52
#